data_AF-A0A415EVM9-F1
#
_entry.id   AF-A0A415EVM9-F1
#
_cell.length_a   1.000
_cell.length_b   1.000
_cell.length_c   1.000
_cell.angle_alpha   90.00
_cell.angle_beta   90.00
_cell.angle_gamma   90.00
#
_symmetry.space_group_name_H-M   'P 1'
#
loop_
_entity.id
_entity.type
_entity.pdbx_description
1 polymer ?
#
loop_
_entity_poly.entity_id
_entity_poly.type
_entity_poly.pdbx_seq_one_letter_code
_entity_poly.pdbx_strand_id
1 'polypeptide(L)'
;MGKAYPVFLRTAVLRDYLSGMSRSDVALKYSLPDCSILSHWKHNLTNVEDIKTSTSMVKRRNKPLLRTDSESVQSKRNQELERALSQCQKVLSEKADLLKKANLHVLVSGTMIELTEEESSISIRKNFGSKSEQAS
;
A
#
# COMPACT_ATOMS: atom_id res chain seq x y z
N MET A 1 36.57 31.94 -12.15
CA MET A 1 35.53 32.62 -12.96
C MET A 1 34.57 31.55 -13.49
N GLY A 2 33.50 31.25 -12.74
CA GLY A 2 32.56 30.19 -13.10
C GLY A 2 31.73 30.58 -14.33
N LYS A 3 31.51 29.64 -15.26
CA LYS A 3 30.66 29.86 -16.44
C LYS A 3 29.25 30.25 -15.96
N ALA A 4 28.76 31.40 -16.43
CA ALA A 4 27.39 31.81 -16.14
C ALA A 4 26.41 30.80 -16.74
N TYR A 5 25.37 30.45 -15.98
CA TYR A 5 24.36 29.52 -16.46
C TYR A 5 23.66 30.06 -17.71
N PRO A 6 23.41 29.21 -18.73
CA PRO A 6 22.72 29.63 -19.94
C PRO A 6 21.35 30.23 -19.65
N VAL A 7 20.92 31.21 -20.45
CA VAL A 7 19.64 31.90 -20.28
C VAL A 7 18.46 30.90 -20.33
N PHE A 8 18.47 29.95 -21.26
CA PHE A 8 17.41 28.95 -21.40
C PHE A 8 17.19 28.14 -20.10
N LEU A 9 18.29 27.79 -19.43
CA LEU A 9 18.25 27.02 -18.18
C LEU A 9 17.68 27.85 -17.04
N ARG A 10 18.15 29.11 -16.91
CA ARG A 10 17.61 30.06 -15.92
C ARG A 10 16.11 30.29 -16.11
N THR A 11 15.66 30.42 -17.36
CA THR A 11 14.24 30.60 -17.68
C THR A 11 13.40 29.35 -17.39
N ALA A 12 13.90 28.15 -17.70
CA ALA A 12 13.22 26.88 -17.39
C ALA A 12 13.08 26.65 -15.88
N VAL A 13 14.17 26.90 -15.15
CA VAL A 13 14.22 26.83 -13.68
C VAL A 13 13.20 27.78 -13.04
N LEU A 14 13.18 29.06 -13.47
CA LEU A 14 12.24 30.04 -12.94
C LEU A 14 10.79 29.71 -13.31
N ARG A 15 10.55 29.14 -14.49
CA ARG A 15 9.22 28.69 -14.92
C ARG A 15 8.65 27.63 -13.98
N ASP A 16 9.44 26.60 -13.67
CA ASP A 16 9.02 25.52 -12.77
C ASP A 16 8.83 26.05 -11.34
N TYR A 17 9.74 26.90 -10.86
CA TYR A 17 9.60 27.54 -9.55
C TYR A 17 8.32 28.40 -9.45
N LEU A 18 8.05 29.25 -10.45
CA LEU A 18 6.85 30.10 -10.50
C LEU A 18 5.54 29.30 -10.72
N SER A 19 5.64 28.06 -11.21
CA SER A 19 4.50 27.15 -11.34
C SER A 19 4.09 26.48 -10.02
N GLY A 20 4.87 26.64 -8.95
CA GLY A 20 4.57 26.12 -7.62
C GLY A 20 5.48 24.97 -7.16
N MET A 21 6.50 24.60 -7.94
CA MET A 21 7.49 23.61 -7.54
C MET A 21 8.39 24.17 -6.42
N SER A 22 8.73 23.36 -5.41
CA SER A 22 9.56 23.80 -4.30
C SER A 22 10.99 24.12 -4.75
N ARG A 23 11.70 24.99 -4.01
CA ARG A 23 13.10 25.34 -4.35
C ARG A 23 14.02 24.12 -4.39
N SER A 24 13.80 23.18 -3.47
CA SER A 24 14.57 21.95 -3.36
C SER A 24 14.32 21.03 -4.56
N ASP A 25 13.05 20.87 -4.97
CA ASP A 25 12.69 20.01 -6.11
C ASP A 25 13.23 20.58 -7.42
N VAL A 26 13.18 21.91 -7.59
CA VAL A 26 13.76 22.58 -8.76
C VAL A 26 15.28 22.42 -8.77
N ALA A 27 15.95 22.60 -7.63
CA ALA A 27 17.41 22.42 -7.55
C ALA A 27 17.81 20.98 -7.89
N LEU A 28 17.07 19.98 -7.40
CA LEU A 28 17.29 18.58 -7.73
C LEU A 28 17.08 18.30 -9.22
N LYS A 29 15.97 18.78 -9.79
CA LYS A 29 15.59 18.56 -11.20
C LYS A 29 16.62 19.09 -12.19
N TYR A 30 17.23 20.23 -11.89
CA TYR A 30 18.20 20.89 -12.76
C TYR A 30 19.65 20.73 -12.28
N SER A 31 19.89 19.87 -11.28
CA SER A 31 21.20 19.62 -10.67
C SER A 31 21.92 20.91 -10.28
N LEU A 32 21.18 21.84 -9.67
CA LEU A 32 21.74 23.10 -9.20
C LEU A 32 22.47 22.87 -7.87
N PRO A 33 23.70 23.40 -7.72
CA PRO A 33 24.51 23.20 -6.53
C PRO A 33 23.98 23.97 -5.32
N ASP A 34 23.22 25.04 -5.54
CA ASP A 34 22.65 25.87 -4.48
C ASP A 34 21.28 26.42 -4.91
N CYS A 35 20.30 26.34 -4.00
CA CYS A 35 18.95 26.84 -4.18
C CYS A 35 18.86 28.36 -4.01
N SER A 36 19.85 29.01 -3.39
CA SER A 36 19.92 30.47 -3.21
C SER A 36 20.04 31.22 -4.55
N ILE A 37 20.61 30.56 -5.57
CA ILE A 37 20.79 31.07 -6.93
C ILE A 37 19.44 31.44 -7.57
N LEU A 38 18.35 30.76 -7.18
CA LEU A 38 16.99 31.05 -7.65
C LEU A 38 16.52 32.45 -7.29
N SER A 39 16.85 32.94 -6.10
CA SER A 39 16.49 34.28 -5.63
C SER A 39 17.18 35.35 -6.48
N HIS A 40 18.45 35.12 -6.80
CA HIS A 40 19.25 36.00 -7.65
C HIS A 40 18.69 36.05 -9.08
N TRP A 41 18.34 34.89 -9.67
CA TRP A 41 17.77 34.86 -11.02
C TRP A 41 16.37 35.46 -11.10
N LYS A 42 15.55 35.26 -10.06
CA LYS A 42 14.21 35.87 -9.98
C LYS A 42 14.29 37.40 -9.99
N HIS A 43 15.29 37.97 -9.32
CA HIS A 43 15.47 39.41 -9.25
C HIS A 43 16.04 39.99 -10.55
N ASN A 44 16.96 39.27 -11.22
CA ASN A 44 17.67 39.76 -12.40
C ASN A 44 16.98 39.48 -13.74
N LEU A 45 16.00 38.57 -13.83
CA LEU A 45 15.18 38.43 -15.04
C LEU A 45 14.00 39.41 -14.98
N THR A 46 14.17 40.57 -15.63
CA THR A 46 13.17 41.66 -15.72
C THR A 46 11.90 41.32 -16.51
N ASN A 47 11.89 40.24 -17.31
CA ASN A 47 10.69 39.80 -18.05
C ASN A 47 9.87 38.75 -17.28
N VAL A 48 9.59 39.01 -16.01
CA VAL A 48 8.70 38.15 -15.19
C VAL A 48 7.31 38.02 -15.83
N GLU A 49 6.84 39.04 -16.55
CA GLU A 49 5.53 39.04 -17.23
C GLU A 49 5.47 38.05 -18.41
N ASP A 50 6.54 37.87 -19.20
CA ASP A 50 6.58 36.87 -20.28
C ASP A 50 6.55 35.43 -19.72
N ILE A 51 7.19 35.24 -18.57
CA ILE A 51 7.20 33.95 -17.86
C ILE A 51 5.84 33.67 -17.22
N LYS A 52 5.18 34.68 -16.63
CA LYS A 52 3.81 34.58 -16.09
C LYS A 52 2.80 34.23 -17.18
N THR A 53 2.88 34.87 -18.33
CA THR A 53 2.00 34.60 -19.47
C THR A 53 2.19 33.17 -20.00
N SER A 54 3.43 32.68 -20.02
CA SER A 54 3.77 31.30 -20.41
C SER A 54 3.41 30.24 -19.36
N THR A 55 3.29 30.60 -18.08
CA THR A 55 2.96 29.68 -16.96
C THR A 55 1.49 29.66 -16.58
N SER A 56 0.68 30.58 -17.12
CA SER A 56 -0.78 30.60 -17.00
C SER A 56 -1.43 29.24 -17.31
N MET A 57 -0.95 28.54 -18.34
CA MET A 57 -1.41 27.19 -18.68
C MET A 57 -0.89 26.10 -17.74
N VAL A 58 0.26 26.30 -17.10
CA VAL A 58 0.89 25.33 -16.18
C VAL A 58 0.17 25.28 -14.83
N LYS A 59 -0.39 26.41 -14.36
CA LYS A 59 -1.22 26.44 -13.13
C LYS A 59 -2.45 25.52 -13.19
N ARG A 60 -2.89 25.08 -14.38
CA ARG A 60 -3.99 24.12 -14.52
C ARG A 60 -3.61 22.66 -14.24
N ARG A 61 -2.32 22.33 -14.07
CA ARG A 61 -1.88 20.95 -13.81
C ARG A 61 -1.92 20.50 -12.35
N ASN A 62 -2.35 21.36 -11.43
CA ASN A 62 -2.52 21.00 -10.01
C ASN A 62 -3.99 20.80 -9.61
N LYS A 63 -4.87 20.45 -10.56
CA LYS A 63 -6.16 19.83 -10.18
C LYS A 63 -5.90 18.34 -9.94
N PRO A 64 -6.41 17.74 -8.85
CA PRO A 64 -6.49 16.29 -8.76
C PRO A 64 -7.13 15.80 -10.06
N LEU A 65 -6.46 14.89 -10.77
CA LEU A 65 -7.08 14.20 -11.89
C LEU A 65 -8.43 13.68 -11.38
N LEU A 66 -9.53 14.16 -11.97
CA LEU A 66 -10.86 13.62 -11.71
C LEU A 66 -10.74 12.12 -11.94
N ARG A 67 -10.84 11.37 -10.83
CA ARG A 67 -10.69 9.92 -10.80
C ARG A 67 -11.54 9.35 -11.92
N THR A 68 -10.92 8.68 -12.88
CA THR A 68 -11.66 8.18 -14.04
C THR A 68 -12.68 7.14 -13.58
N ASP A 69 -13.78 6.97 -14.30
CA ASP A 69 -14.80 5.98 -13.92
C ASP A 69 -14.19 4.58 -13.75
N SER A 70 -13.18 4.24 -14.55
CA SER A 70 -12.39 3.01 -14.43
C SER A 70 -11.68 2.86 -13.07
N GLU A 71 -11.01 3.91 -12.59
CA GLU A 71 -10.35 3.93 -11.28
C GLU A 71 -11.36 3.83 -10.14
N SER A 72 -12.55 4.39 -10.31
CA SER A 72 -13.64 4.30 -9.32
C SER A 72 -14.18 2.86 -9.20
N VAL A 73 -14.36 2.17 -10.33
CA VAL A 73 -14.84 0.78 -10.39
C VAL A 73 -13.79 -0.16 -9.80
N GLN A 74 -12.51 0.03 -10.15
CA GLN A 74 -11.41 -0.74 -9.57
C GLN A 74 -11.31 -0.53 -8.04
N SER A 75 -11.54 0.69 -7.56
CA SER A 75 -11.57 0.98 -6.12
C SER A 75 -12.64 0.21 -5.38
N LYS A 76 -13.87 0.14 -5.94
CA LYS A 76 -14.98 -0.59 -5.34
C LYS A 76 -14.68 -2.09 -5.32
N ARG A 77 -14.15 -2.62 -6.43
CA ARG A 77 -13.77 -4.03 -6.52
C ARG A 77 -12.69 -4.39 -5.49
N ASN A 78 -11.68 -3.54 -5.33
CA ASN A 78 -10.63 -3.75 -4.33
C ASN A 78 -11.20 -3.74 -2.92
N GLN A 79 -12.10 -2.81 -2.61
CA GLN A 79 -12.74 -2.74 -1.30
C GLN A 79 -13.59 -3.99 -1.00
N GLU A 80 -14.30 -4.52 -2.00
CA GLU A 80 -15.05 -5.77 -1.86
C GLU A 80 -14.13 -6.97 -1.63
N LEU A 81 -13.02 -7.06 -2.38
CA LEU A 81 -12.03 -8.13 -2.23
C LEU A 81 -11.36 -8.09 -0.85
N GLU A 82 -11.02 -6.90 -0.34
CA GLU A 82 -10.48 -6.73 1.01
C GLU A 82 -11.47 -7.19 2.08
N ARG A 83 -12.76 -6.86 1.92
CA ARG A 83 -13.81 -7.32 2.84
C ARG A 83 -13.99 -8.84 2.80
N ALA A 84 -14.04 -9.43 1.61
CA ALA A 84 -14.16 -10.88 1.44
C ALA A 84 -12.96 -11.61 2.05
N LEU A 85 -11.75 -11.10 1.82
CA LEU A 85 -10.52 -11.65 2.38
C LEU A 85 -10.50 -11.59 3.91
N SER A 86 -10.92 -10.46 4.50
CA SER A 86 -11.04 -10.30 5.95
C SER A 86 -12.05 -11.29 6.55
N GLN A 87 -13.19 -11.52 5.89
CA GLN A 87 -14.18 -12.51 6.32
C GLN A 87 -13.62 -13.93 6.24
N CYS A 88 -12.95 -14.29 5.14
CA CYS A 88 -12.32 -15.59 4.99
C CYS A 88 -11.27 -15.86 6.07
N GLN A 89 -10.43 -14.86 6.38
CA GLN A 89 -9.41 -14.97 7.43
C GLN A 89 -10.05 -15.21 8.80
N LYS A 90 -11.15 -14.51 9.13
CA LYS A 90 -11.88 -14.71 10.38
C LYS A 90 -12.43 -16.13 10.49
N VAL A 91 -13.12 -16.62 9.45
CA VAL A 91 -13.66 -17.98 9.43
C VAL A 91 -12.53 -19.01 9.58
N LEU A 92 -11.40 -18.78 8.90
CA LEU A 92 -10.26 -19.68 8.99
C LEU A 92 -9.66 -19.73 10.40
N SER A 93 -9.57 -18.60 11.11
CA SER A 93 -9.15 -18.57 12.51
C SER A 93 -10.13 -19.33 13.43
N GLU A 94 -11.43 -19.13 13.26
CA GLU A 94 -12.45 -19.82 14.06
C GLU A 94 -12.39 -21.35 13.83
N LYS A 95 -12.19 -21.78 12.58
CA LYS A 95 -12.03 -23.21 12.24
C LYS A 95 -10.74 -23.79 12.80
N ALA A 96 -9.64 -23.03 12.80
CA ALA A 96 -8.38 -23.47 13.40
C ALA A 96 -8.51 -23.69 14.91
N ASP A 97 -9.20 -22.79 15.62
CA ASP A 97 -9.47 -22.91 17.06
C ASP A 97 -10.35 -24.12 17.37
N LEU A 98 -11.41 -24.34 16.59
CA LEU A 98 -12.26 -25.52 16.71
C LEU A 98 -11.49 -26.82 16.45
N LEU A 99 -10.62 -26.84 15.44
CA LEU A 99 -9.78 -27.98 15.13
C LEU A 99 -8.80 -28.29 16.27
N LYS A 100 -8.17 -27.26 16.84
CA LYS A 100 -7.29 -27.40 18.01
C LYS A 100 -8.05 -28.00 19.20
N LYS A 101 -9.26 -27.51 19.46
CA LYS A 101 -10.13 -28.06 20.53
C LYS A 101 -10.51 -29.51 20.28
N ALA A 102 -10.86 -29.87 19.04
CA ALA A 102 -11.18 -31.24 18.67
C ALA A 102 -9.97 -32.19 18.84
N ASN A 103 -8.78 -31.76 18.39
CA ASN A 103 -7.54 -32.53 18.56
C ASN A 103 -7.20 -32.75 20.04
N LEU A 104 -7.36 -31.73 20.88
CA LEU A 104 -7.17 -31.86 22.33
C LEU A 104 -8.17 -32.85 22.94
N HIS A 105 -9.44 -32.80 22.52
CA HIS A 105 -10.44 -33.75 22.99
C HIS A 105 -10.08 -35.20 22.63
N VAL A 106 -9.62 -35.44 21.40
CA VAL A 106 -9.16 -36.76 20.95
C VAL A 106 -7.96 -37.23 21.78
N LEU A 107 -6.98 -36.35 22.01
CA LEU A 107 -5.81 -36.67 22.82
C LEU A 107 -6.20 -37.05 24.25
N VAL A 108 -6.98 -36.20 24.92
CA VAL A 108 -7.45 -36.45 26.31
C VAL A 108 -8.23 -37.76 26.39
N SER A 109 -9.14 -38.00 25.44
CA SER A 109 -9.91 -39.24 25.39
C SER A 109 -9.01 -40.46 25.20
N GLY A 110 -7.99 -40.36 24.34
CA GLY A 110 -7.00 -41.42 24.13
C GLY A 110 -6.21 -41.74 25.40
N THR A 111 -5.71 -40.71 26.08
CA THR A 111 -4.96 -40.84 27.34
C THR A 111 -5.81 -41.41 28.47
N MET A 112 -7.07 -40.98 28.60
CA MET A 112 -7.99 -41.54 29.61
C MET A 112 -8.24 -43.03 29.38
N ILE A 113 -8.36 -43.46 28.11
CA ILE A 113 -8.49 -44.87 27.77
C ILE A 113 -7.23 -45.63 28.21
N GLU A 114 -6.05 -45.15 27.85
CA GLU A 114 -4.77 -45.79 28.21
C GLU A 114 -4.63 -45.96 29.73
N LEU A 115 -4.90 -44.90 30.51
CA LEU A 115 -4.87 -44.97 31.97
C LEU A 115 -5.90 -45.97 32.53
N THR A 116 -7.08 -46.05 31.93
CA THR A 116 -8.13 -46.99 32.39
C THR A 116 -7.74 -48.44 32.07
N GLU A 117 -7.15 -48.68 30.91
CA GLU A 117 -6.66 -50.01 30.52
C GLU A 117 -5.53 -50.48 31.45
N GLU A 118 -4.60 -49.59 31.81
CA GLU A 118 -3.51 -49.84 32.75
C GLU A 118 -4.03 -50.16 34.16
N GLU A 119 -4.91 -49.33 34.72
CA GLU A 119 -5.40 -49.48 36.10
C GLU A 119 -6.37 -50.66 36.27
N SER A 120 -7.18 -50.96 35.24
CA SER A 120 -8.24 -51.97 35.35
C SER A 120 -7.85 -53.32 34.73
N SER A 121 -6.71 -53.42 34.04
CA SER A 121 -6.31 -54.62 33.26
C SER A 121 -7.39 -55.08 32.26
N ILE A 122 -8.13 -54.13 31.69
CA ILE A 122 -9.20 -54.35 30.69
C ILE A 122 -8.74 -53.70 29.38
N SER A 123 -9.08 -54.31 28.23
CA SER A 123 -8.84 -53.68 26.92
C SER A 123 -10.11 -52.99 26.38
N ILE A 124 -9.99 -51.71 26.03
CA ILE A 124 -11.04 -50.85 25.50
C ILE A 124 -10.76 -50.57 24.02
N ARG A 125 -11.60 -51.13 23.14
CA ARG A 125 -11.48 -50.93 21.69
C ARG A 125 -11.78 -49.48 21.28
N LYS A 126 -10.77 -48.77 20.77
CA LYS A 126 -10.89 -47.40 20.22
C LYS A 126 -11.60 -47.42 18.86
N ASN A 127 -12.85 -46.95 18.77
CA ASN A 127 -13.53 -46.74 17.49
C ASN A 127 -13.23 -45.34 16.95
N PHE A 128 -12.12 -45.19 16.22
CA PHE A 128 -11.90 -43.99 15.40
C PHE A 128 -12.88 -44.04 14.23
N GLY A 129 -13.94 -43.23 14.29
CA GLY A 129 -15.06 -43.32 13.36
C GLY A 129 -14.67 -43.10 11.90
N SER A 130 -14.63 -44.18 11.11
CA SER A 130 -14.77 -44.11 9.66
C SER A 130 -16.22 -43.78 9.32
N LYS A 131 -16.59 -42.50 9.26
CA LYS A 131 -17.81 -42.12 8.54
C LYS A 131 -17.47 -42.05 7.05
N SER A 132 -17.85 -43.12 6.36
CA SER A 132 -18.06 -43.15 4.92
C SER A 132 -18.90 -41.95 4.46
N GLU A 133 -18.28 -41.01 3.76
CA GLU A 133 -19.00 -40.05 2.91
C GLU A 133 -19.47 -40.80 1.64
N GLN A 134 -20.66 -41.39 1.73
CA GLN A 134 -21.54 -41.44 0.56
C GLN A 134 -22.30 -40.12 0.55
N ALA A 135 -22.00 -39.27 -0.43
CA ALA A 135 -22.86 -38.17 -0.83
C ALA A 135 -23.13 -38.34 -2.32
N SER A 136 -24.39 -38.68 -2.63
CA SER A 136 -25.00 -38.74 -3.95
C SER A 136 -25.16 -37.35 -4.57
#